data_AF-A0A968PSG3-F1
#
_entry.id   AF-A0A968PSG3-F1
#
_cell.length_a   1.000
_cell.length_b   1.000
_cell.length_c   1.000
_cell.angle_alpha   90.00
_cell.angle_beta   90.00
_cell.angle_gamma   90.00
#
_symmetry.space_group_name_H-M   'P 1'
#
loop_
_entity.id
_entity.type
_entity.pdbx_description
1 polymer ?
#
loop_
_entity_poly.entity_id
_entity_poly.type
_entity_poly.pdbx_seq_one_letter_code
_entity_poly.pdbx_strand_id
1 'polypeptide(L)'
;MTKQSKSARLIQQLQDWSDEELGELTEMIQGLLESRREQPGEKVKETREDGSSLGKHGGRGHIELKMIPDSKTGKTYGPYRYLRYWGTTKKGKLGLKSVYMGKVAPNSQD
;
A
#
# COMPACT_ATOMS: atom_id res chain seq x y z
N MET A 1 -31.90 8.94 -15.78
CA MET A 1 -30.43 9.06 -15.88
C MET A 1 -29.80 8.00 -15.00
N THR A 2 -29.14 7.00 -15.58
CA THR A 2 -28.44 5.94 -14.84
C THR A 2 -27.22 6.55 -14.13
N LYS A 3 -27.15 6.45 -12.80
CA LYS A 3 -25.97 6.87 -12.04
C LYS A 3 -24.78 6.04 -12.52
N GLN A 4 -23.77 6.69 -13.10
CA GLN A 4 -22.52 6.03 -13.46
C GLN A 4 -21.89 5.38 -12.22
N SER A 5 -21.36 4.16 -12.38
CA SER A 5 -20.63 3.45 -11.33
C SER A 5 -19.36 4.20 -10.93
N LYS A 6 -18.83 3.92 -9.73
CA LYS A 6 -17.56 4.50 -9.28
C LYS A 6 -16.42 4.18 -10.26
N SER A 7 -16.37 2.95 -10.76
CA SER A 7 -15.37 2.50 -11.72
C SER A 7 -15.48 3.22 -13.07
N ALA A 8 -16.70 3.47 -13.55
CA ALA A 8 -16.92 4.20 -14.80
C ALA A 8 -16.43 5.66 -14.72
N ARG A 9 -16.59 6.32 -13.56
CA ARG A 9 -16.05 7.68 -13.35
C ARG A 9 -14.53 7.66 -13.25
N LEU A 10 -13.97 6.66 -12.58
CA LEU A 10 -12.53 6.51 -12.46
C LEU A 10 -11.89 6.28 -13.83
N ILE A 11 -12.49 5.45 -14.70
CA ILE A 11 -11.89 5.17 -16.01
C ILE A 11 -11.74 6.42 -16.86
N GLN A 12 -12.68 7.36 -16.77
CA GLN A 12 -12.59 8.66 -17.46
C GLN A 12 -11.38 9.48 -16.99
N GLN A 13 -11.03 9.41 -15.71
CA GLN A 13 -9.85 10.11 -15.17
C GLN A 13 -8.53 9.46 -15.58
N LEU A 14 -8.56 8.18 -15.95
CA LEU A 14 -7.39 7.38 -16.32
C LEU A 14 -7.10 7.38 -17.83
N GLN A 15 -7.98 7.96 -18.66
CA GLN A 15 -7.86 7.92 -20.12
C GLN A 15 -6.60 8.62 -20.65
N ASP A 16 -6.15 9.67 -19.96
CA ASP A 16 -5.00 10.48 -20.38
C ASP A 16 -3.68 10.07 -19.71
N TRP A 17 -3.69 8.98 -18.94
CA TRP A 17 -2.50 8.47 -18.24
C TRP A 17 -1.62 7.67 -19.18
N SER A 18 -0.31 7.69 -18.96
CA SER A 18 0.61 6.85 -19.73
C SER A 18 0.50 5.37 -19.34
N ASP A 19 0.97 4.47 -20.20
CA ASP A 19 1.02 3.03 -19.92
C ASP A 19 1.83 2.72 -18.65
N GLU A 20 2.90 3.49 -18.40
CA GLU A 20 3.69 3.36 -17.18
C GLU A 20 2.90 3.75 -15.92
N GLU A 21 2.12 4.82 -15.98
CA GLU A 21 1.30 5.28 -14.86
C GLU A 21 0.16 4.30 -14.56
N LEU A 22 -0.47 3.74 -15.60
CA LEU A 22 -1.48 2.69 -15.49
C LEU A 22 -0.90 1.38 -14.96
N GLY A 23 0.33 1.03 -15.37
CA GLY A 23 1.09 -0.08 -14.82
C GLY A 23 1.38 0.09 -13.33
N GLU A 24 1.81 1.28 -12.91
CA GLU A 24 2.02 1.59 -11.49
C GLU A 24 0.73 1.49 -10.67
N LEU A 25 -0.38 2.02 -11.19
CA LEU A 25 -1.69 1.91 -10.55
C LEU A 25 -2.13 0.45 -10.38
N THR A 26 -1.82 -0.40 -11.36
CA THR A 26 -2.12 -1.84 -11.29
C THR A 26 -1.38 -2.51 -10.13
N GLU A 27 -0.08 -2.27 -9.98
CA GLU A 27 0.70 -2.82 -8.86
C GLU A 27 0.20 -2.30 -7.49
N MET A 28 -0.20 -1.02 -7.41
CA MET A 28 -0.81 -0.45 -6.20
C MET A 28 -2.13 -1.15 -5.84
N ILE A 29 -3.01 -1.37 -6.81
CA ILE A 29 -4.30 -2.04 -6.59
C ILE A 29 -4.06 -3.50 -6.16
N GLN A 30 -3.11 -4.20 -6.79
CA GLN A 30 -2.77 -5.57 -6.41
C GLN A 30 -2.26 -5.64 -4.97
N GLY A 31 -1.28 -4.80 -4.61
CA GLY A 31 -0.77 -4.73 -3.23
C GLY A 31 -1.87 -4.38 -2.22
N LEU A 32 -2.81 -3.50 -2.58
CA LEU A 32 -3.94 -3.16 -1.71
C LEU A 32 -4.87 -4.36 -1.50
N LEU A 33 -5.19 -5.10 -2.57
CA LEU A 33 -6.06 -6.28 -2.49
C LEU A 33 -5.41 -7.39 -1.66
N GLU A 34 -4.12 -7.63 -1.82
CA GLU A 34 -3.36 -8.60 -1.03
C GLU A 34 -3.35 -8.22 0.45
N SER A 35 -3.03 -6.97 0.78
CA SER A 35 -3.03 -6.50 2.17
C SER A 35 -4.37 -6.64 2.90
N ARG A 36 -5.49 -6.67 2.15
CA ARG A 36 -6.83 -6.88 2.70
C ARG A 36 -7.17 -8.35 2.94
N ARG A 37 -6.50 -9.27 2.23
CA ARG A 37 -6.69 -10.71 2.42
C ARG A 37 -5.97 -11.20 3.68
N GLU A 38 -5.00 -10.43 4.18
CA GLU A 38 -4.10 -10.86 5.24
C GLU A 38 -4.65 -10.79 6.70
N GLN A 39 -5.89 -10.36 7.02
CA GLN A 39 -6.42 -10.40 8.43
C GLN A 39 -7.97 -10.54 8.54
N PRO A 40 -8.56 -11.14 9.62
CA PRO A 40 -7.98 -11.46 10.94
C PRO A 40 -7.94 -12.96 11.29
N GLY A 41 -6.75 -13.50 11.57
CA GLY A 41 -6.57 -14.87 12.08
C GLY A 41 -5.24 -15.53 11.67
N GLU A 42 -4.65 -15.12 10.56
CA GLU A 42 -3.31 -15.56 10.17
C GLU A 42 -2.25 -14.64 10.78
N LYS A 43 -1.40 -15.24 11.61
CA LYS A 43 -0.20 -14.60 12.15
C LYS A 43 0.59 -14.03 10.98
N VAL A 44 0.73 -12.71 10.96
CA VAL A 44 1.65 -11.95 10.11
C VAL A 44 2.99 -12.67 10.10
N LYS A 45 3.28 -13.40 9.02
CA LYS A 45 4.62 -13.93 8.75
C LYS A 45 5.30 -12.93 7.84
N GLU A 46 5.79 -11.87 8.47
CA GLU A 46 6.98 -11.20 7.96
C GLU A 46 8.10 -12.24 7.89
N THR A 47 8.60 -12.50 6.69
CA THR A 47 9.94 -13.05 6.55
C THR A 47 10.72 -12.20 5.55
N ARG A 48 11.86 -11.57 5.88
CA ARG A 48 12.45 -11.00 7.12
C ARG A 48 13.75 -10.30 6.66
N GLU A 49 14.39 -9.50 7.51
CA GLU A 49 15.78 -9.03 7.28
C GLU A 49 16.83 -10.17 7.33
N ASP A 50 16.42 -11.41 7.64
CA ASP A 50 17.26 -12.61 7.86
C ASP A 50 17.24 -13.67 6.73
N GLY A 51 16.56 -13.41 5.60
CA GLY A 51 16.74 -14.18 4.37
C GLY A 51 15.94 -15.50 4.22
N SER A 52 14.85 -15.71 4.95
CA SER A 52 13.94 -16.86 4.71
C SER A 52 12.64 -16.47 3.98
N SER A 53 11.97 -17.43 3.32
CA SER A 53 10.99 -17.16 2.25
C SER A 53 9.62 -16.66 2.74
N LEU A 54 9.11 -15.61 2.09
CA LEU A 54 7.68 -15.35 1.95
C LEU A 54 7.10 -16.48 1.08
N GLY A 55 5.89 -16.98 1.38
CA GLY A 55 5.30 -18.17 0.72
C GLY A 55 5.23 -18.11 -0.81
N LYS A 56 4.66 -19.14 -1.48
CA LYS A 56 4.62 -19.30 -2.95
C LYS A 56 4.15 -18.06 -3.77
N HIS A 57 3.54 -17.07 -3.12
CA HIS A 57 3.23 -15.74 -3.66
C HIS A 57 3.67 -14.62 -2.71
N GLY A 58 4.98 -14.46 -2.47
CA GLY A 58 5.51 -13.40 -1.61
C GLY A 58 4.87 -12.04 -1.93
N GLY A 59 4.10 -11.52 -0.99
CA GLY A 59 3.09 -10.48 -1.22
C GLY A 59 3.67 -9.27 -1.95
N ARG A 60 3.03 -8.89 -3.05
CA ARG A 60 3.26 -7.65 -3.78
C ARG A 60 2.89 -6.42 -2.95
N GLY A 61 2.12 -6.54 -1.86
CA GLY A 61 2.00 -5.45 -0.89
C GLY A 61 1.35 -5.78 0.46
N HIS A 62 1.64 -4.95 1.47
CA HIS A 62 1.13 -5.03 2.85
C HIS A 62 0.90 -3.62 3.46
N ILE A 63 0.19 -3.55 4.58
CA ILE A 63 0.02 -2.30 5.34
C ILE A 63 1.14 -2.16 6.37
N GLU A 64 1.92 -1.09 6.27
CA GLU A 64 2.94 -0.70 7.25
C GLU A 64 2.44 0.47 8.10
N LEU A 65 2.57 0.36 9.43
CA LEU A 65 2.23 1.43 10.37
C LEU A 65 3.52 2.12 10.84
N LYS A 66 3.63 3.43 10.65
CA LYS A 66 4.80 4.22 11.05
C LYS A 66 4.49 5.24 12.13
N MET A 67 5.36 5.27 13.13
CA MET A 67 5.48 6.36 14.08
C MET A 67 6.61 7.29 13.62
N ILE A 68 6.36 8.59 13.54
CA ILE A 68 7.33 9.59 13.10
C ILE A 68 7.75 10.42 14.32
N PRO A 69 9.02 10.33 14.76
CA PRO A 69 9.53 11.18 15.82
C PRO A 69 9.79 12.60 15.32
N ASP A 70 9.50 13.58 16.15
CA ASP A 70 9.83 14.99 15.91
C ASP A 70 11.02 15.39 16.78
N SER A 71 12.17 15.55 16.14
CA SER A 71 13.44 15.91 16.78
C SER A 71 13.42 17.29 17.46
N LYS A 72 12.49 18.19 17.12
CA LYS A 72 12.41 19.53 17.71
C LYS A 72 11.59 19.56 18.98
N THR A 73 10.52 18.77 19.06
CA THR A 73 9.58 18.78 20.19
C THR A 73 9.70 17.55 21.10
N GLY A 74 10.42 16.52 20.67
CA GLY A 74 10.54 15.23 21.37
C GLY A 74 9.27 14.39 21.32
N LYS A 75 8.24 14.83 20.59
CA LYS A 75 6.97 14.10 20.44
C LYS A 75 7.05 13.09 19.31
N THR A 76 6.23 12.04 19.38
CA THR A 76 6.07 11.06 18.31
C THR A 76 4.66 11.15 17.76
N TYR A 77 4.54 11.26 16.45
CA TYR A 77 3.26 11.36 15.75
C TYR A 77 2.94 10.06 15.01
N GLY A 78 1.66 9.67 15.02
CA GLY A 78 1.18 8.46 14.34
C GLY A 78 0.15 7.69 15.19
N PRO A 79 -0.12 6.41 14.87
CA PRO A 79 0.46 5.69 13.74
C PRO A 79 -0.09 6.20 12.39
N TYR A 80 0.79 6.26 11.41
CA TYR A 80 0.45 6.59 10.02
C TYR A 80 0.42 5.31 9.19
N ARG A 81 -0.63 5.16 8.38
CA ARG A 81 -0.84 3.98 7.55
C ARG A 81 -0.21 4.18 6.19
N TYR A 82 0.58 3.22 5.75
CA TYR A 82 1.16 3.17 4.41
C TYR A 82 0.82 1.84 3.74
N LEU A 83 0.45 1.88 2.47
CA LEU A 83 0.51 0.69 1.62
C LEU A 83 1.95 0.57 1.11
N ARG A 84 2.64 -0.52 1.47
CA ARG A 84 3.93 -0.90 0.90
C ARG A 84 3.68 -1.89 -0.22
N TYR A 85 4.25 -1.65 -1.39
CA TYR A 85 4.05 -2.52 -2.54
C TYR A 85 5.26 -2.57 -3.47
N TRP A 86 5.48 -3.68 -4.16
CA TRP A 86 6.52 -3.81 -5.18
C TRP A 86 6.05 -3.17 -6.49
N GLY A 87 6.87 -2.30 -7.07
CA GLY A 87 6.56 -1.66 -8.33
C GLY A 87 7.80 -1.05 -8.99
N THR A 88 7.62 -0.45 -10.16
CA THR A 88 8.73 0.16 -10.90
C THR A 88 9.18 1.45 -10.21
N THR A 89 10.47 1.49 -9.85
CA THR A 89 11.12 2.68 -9.28
C THR A 89 11.47 3.70 -10.36
N LYS A 90 11.81 4.93 -9.96
CA LYS A 90 12.29 5.99 -10.88
C LYS A 90 13.50 5.58 -11.74
N LYS A 91 14.24 4.52 -11.34
CA LYS A 91 15.38 3.96 -12.07
C LYS A 91 14.99 2.82 -13.02
N GLY A 92 13.70 2.58 -13.25
CA GLY A 92 13.19 1.51 -14.11
C GLY A 92 13.33 0.09 -13.53
N LYS A 93 13.78 -0.04 -12.27
CA LYS A 93 13.94 -1.33 -11.60
C LYS A 93 12.75 -1.63 -10.70
N LEU A 94 12.41 -2.90 -10.54
CA LEU A 94 11.44 -3.34 -9.53
C LEU A 94 11.99 -3.02 -8.13
N GLY A 95 11.16 -2.39 -7.29
CA GLY A 95 11.55 -1.96 -5.96
C GLY A 95 10.34 -1.67 -5.06
N LEU A 96 10.58 -1.57 -3.76
CA LEU A 96 9.54 -1.34 -2.78
C LEU A 96 9.14 0.14 -2.73
N LYS A 97 7.85 0.43 -2.99
CA LYS A 97 7.24 1.76 -2.96
C LYS A 97 6.29 1.88 -1.77
N SER A 98 5.91 3.11 -1.44
CA SER A 98 4.94 3.42 -0.37
C SER A 98 3.94 4.45 -0.80
N VAL A 99 2.66 4.22 -0.51
CA VAL A 99 1.60 5.22 -0.58
C VAL A 99 1.09 5.52 0.81
N TYR A 100 1.07 6.79 1.19
CA TYR A 100 0.47 7.24 2.45
C TYR A 100 -1.06 7.14 2.37
N MET A 101 -1.67 6.45 3.32
CA MET A 101 -3.11 6.20 3.38
C MET A 101 -3.82 7.00 4.48
N GLY A 102 -3.10 7.84 5.22
CA GLY A 102 -3.66 8.66 6.30
C GLY A 102 -3.17 8.29 7.69
N LYS A 103 -3.52 9.13 8.66
CA LYS A 103 -3.29 8.88 10.08
C LYS A 103 -4.35 7.89 10.58
N VAL A 104 -3.94 6.87 11.31
CA VAL A 104 -4.86 5.95 11.97
C VAL A 104 -5.55 6.71 13.10
N ALA A 105 -6.89 6.69 13.11
CA ALA A 105 -7.63 7.26 14.22
C ALA A 105 -7.37 6.43 15.49
N PRO A 106 -7.22 7.05 16.67
CA PRO A 106 -6.94 6.32 17.91
C PRO A 106 -8.01 5.28 18.30
N ASN A 107 -9.19 5.29 17.66
CA ASN A 107 -10.29 4.35 17.91
C ASN A 107 -10.53 3.33 16.79
N SER A 108 -9.58 3.12 15.88
CA SER A 108 -9.68 2.05 14.87
C SER A 108 -8.95 0.79 15.34
N GLN A 109 -9.41 0.21 16.44
CA GLN A 109 -9.24 -1.20 16.76
C GLN A 109 -10.61 -1.85 16.58
N ASP A 110 -10.84 -2.45 15.42
CA ASP A 110 -11.82 -3.53 15.21
C ASP A 110 -11.03 -4.74 14.70
#